data_AF-A0A518CG43-F1
#
_entry.id   AF-A0A518CG43-F1
#
_cell.length_a   1.000
_cell.length_b   1.000
_cell.length_c   1.000
_cell.angle_alpha   90.00
_cell.angle_beta   90.00
_cell.angle_gamma   90.00
#
_symmetry.space_group_name_H-M   'P 1'
#
loop_
_entity.id
_entity.type
_entity.pdbx_description
1 polymer ?
#
loop_
_entity_poly.entity_id
_entity_poly.type
_entity_poly.pdbx_seq_one_letter_code
_entity_poly.pdbx_strand_id
1 'polypeptide(L)'
;MKWHMVGRLFGCMAMLACLAPAAYADNKKSESASEVETVEMFQAIDNGDIEVKFIPMNSEKGTVIITNKTKKKMRVELPAAFAGVPLAQFGGGGFGGNNGGGFGNQGGGFGGQGGGGNQGVGGGFGGNQGGGGFGGGGGGFGNQGGGGGFFNVMPEKVQRIKVQGVCLDHGLEDPDPQIPYELKPIGAYTEKPGVADLCHMLGSGQLNQRSAQAAAWHLNNGMSWEELANKRIEHLIGDDTPYFSRQELQIAYRAAEVAKERHAAREKANKSKKPTESLSLLSAE
;
A
#
# COMPACT_ATOMS: atom_id res chain seq x y z
N MET A 1 -21.45 27.86 84.81
CA MET A 1 -21.75 27.86 83.35
C MET A 1 -20.52 28.36 82.60
N LYS A 2 -20.21 27.78 81.43
CA LYS A 2 -19.03 28.07 80.58
C LYS A 2 -17.71 27.59 81.22
N TRP A 3 -16.95 26.56 80.78
CA TRP A 3 -16.79 25.86 79.48
C TRP A 3 -16.47 26.84 78.34
N HIS A 4 -15.43 26.72 77.48
CA HIS A 4 -14.34 25.74 77.23
C HIS A 4 -13.23 26.49 76.42
N MET A 5 -12.04 26.02 76.01
CA MET A 5 -11.32 24.71 75.98
C MET A 5 -9.79 25.01 75.94
N VAL A 6 -8.88 24.13 76.39
CA VAL A 6 -8.02 23.19 75.59
C VAL A 6 -7.39 23.82 74.32
N GLY A 7 -6.07 23.77 74.05
CA GLY A 7 -4.98 23.01 74.69
C GLY A 7 -4.17 22.25 73.61
N ARG A 8 -3.15 22.90 73.02
CA ARG A 8 -2.34 22.32 71.93
C ARG A 8 -1.46 21.17 72.43
N LEU A 9 -1.60 19.98 71.84
CA LEU A 9 -0.74 18.83 72.15
C LEU A 9 0.55 18.82 71.33
N PHE A 10 1.60 18.24 71.92
CA PHE A 10 2.97 18.23 71.39
C PHE A 10 3.16 17.35 70.15
N GLY A 11 4.04 17.80 69.26
CA GLY A 11 4.65 16.94 68.25
C GLY A 11 6.06 16.50 68.68
N CYS A 12 6.30 15.20 68.73
CA CYS A 12 7.63 14.58 68.80
C CYS A 12 7.64 13.38 67.84
N MET A 13 8.29 13.56 66.69
CA MET A 13 8.44 12.53 65.65
C MET A 13 9.77 11.80 65.87
N ALA A 14 9.72 10.59 66.41
CA ALA A 14 10.90 9.74 66.60
C ALA A 14 11.10 8.84 65.37
N MET A 15 12.32 8.77 64.84
CA MET A 15 12.67 7.82 63.77
C MET A 15 12.65 6.38 64.29
N LEU A 16 12.10 5.46 63.50
CA LEU A 16 12.37 4.03 63.61
C LEU A 16 13.17 3.58 62.39
N ALA A 17 14.30 2.92 62.61
CA ALA A 17 15.18 2.43 61.55
C ALA A 17 14.86 0.98 61.15
N CYS A 18 14.97 0.74 59.84
CA CYS A 18 15.16 -0.52 59.12
C CYS A 18 15.03 -1.86 59.86
N LEU A 19 14.11 -2.72 59.39
CA LEU A 19 14.45 -4.10 58.98
C LEU A 19 13.33 -4.67 58.09
N ALA A 20 13.59 -4.81 56.79
CA ALA A 20 12.69 -5.46 55.85
C ALA A 20 13.27 -6.83 55.45
N PRO A 21 12.50 -7.93 55.53
CA PRO A 21 12.92 -9.20 54.95
C PRO A 21 12.90 -9.08 53.42
N ALA A 22 14.06 -9.25 52.79
CA ALA A 22 14.16 -9.34 51.34
C ALA A 22 13.45 -10.60 50.85
N ALA A 23 12.23 -10.44 50.33
CA ALA A 23 11.58 -11.50 49.57
C ALA A 23 12.43 -11.77 48.31
N TYR A 24 13.00 -12.98 48.24
CA TYR A 24 13.65 -13.48 47.02
C TYR A 24 12.60 -13.53 45.91
N ALA A 25 12.62 -12.52 45.03
CA ALA A 25 11.86 -12.58 43.79
C ALA A 25 12.53 -13.65 42.90
N ASP A 26 11.88 -14.81 42.79
CA ASP A 26 12.23 -15.85 41.81
C ASP A 26 12.18 -15.22 40.41
N ASN A 27 13.35 -14.87 39.89
CA ASN A 27 13.49 -14.22 38.59
C ASN A 27 13.33 -15.28 37.49
N LYS A 28 12.10 -15.78 37.35
CA LYS A 28 11.62 -16.47 36.16
C LYS A 28 11.66 -15.48 34.99
N LYS A 29 12.86 -15.41 34.41
CA LYS A 29 13.14 -14.90 33.07
C LYS A 29 12.00 -15.33 32.15
N SER A 30 11.17 -14.37 31.76
CA SER A 30 10.06 -14.58 30.83
C SER A 30 10.62 -15.09 29.52
N GLU A 31 10.48 -16.39 29.27
CA GLU A 31 10.95 -17.05 28.07
C GLU A 31 9.84 -17.05 27.02
N SER A 32 10.18 -16.72 25.78
CA SER A 32 9.27 -16.63 24.63
C SER A 32 8.19 -15.53 24.65
N ALA A 33 8.63 -14.27 24.64
CA ALA A 33 8.07 -13.39 23.61
C ALA A 33 8.44 -14.02 22.26
N SER A 34 7.51 -14.74 21.63
CA SER A 34 7.77 -15.49 20.40
C SER A 34 8.43 -14.60 19.36
N GLU A 35 9.60 -14.98 18.88
CA GLU A 35 10.32 -14.29 17.82
C GLU A 35 9.50 -14.39 16.52
N VAL A 36 8.63 -13.39 16.29
CA VAL A 36 7.77 -13.36 15.10
C VAL A 36 8.64 -12.92 13.93
N GLU A 37 9.14 -13.91 13.21
CA GLU A 37 9.86 -13.80 11.95
C GLU A 37 9.14 -12.77 11.06
N THR A 38 9.83 -11.66 10.79
CA THR A 38 9.31 -10.52 10.04
C THR A 38 9.96 -10.52 8.67
N VAL A 39 9.15 -10.69 7.62
CA VAL A 39 9.62 -10.92 6.25
C VAL A 39 8.85 -10.02 5.29
N GLU A 40 9.55 -9.45 4.30
CA GLU A 40 8.93 -8.66 3.23
C GLU A 40 8.03 -9.55 2.35
N MET A 41 6.86 -9.05 1.97
CA MET A 41 5.81 -9.82 1.28
C MET A 41 6.31 -10.52 0.02
N PHE A 42 7.09 -9.84 -0.82
CA PHE A 42 7.59 -10.45 -2.06
C PHE A 42 8.67 -11.51 -1.79
N GLN A 43 9.54 -11.29 -0.80
CA GLN A 43 10.54 -12.29 -0.39
C GLN A 43 9.85 -13.54 0.18
N ALA A 44 8.78 -13.38 0.96
CA ALA A 44 8.00 -14.49 1.49
C ALA A 44 7.19 -15.24 0.41
N ILE A 45 6.83 -14.59 -0.71
CA ILE A 45 6.26 -15.25 -1.89
C ILE A 45 7.36 -16.09 -2.58
N ASP A 46 8.52 -15.48 -2.84
CA ASP A 46 9.64 -16.12 -3.55
C ASP A 46 10.21 -17.34 -2.79
N ASN A 47 10.28 -17.26 -1.46
CA ASN A 47 10.65 -18.37 -0.58
C ASN A 47 9.57 -19.47 -0.49
N GLY A 48 8.32 -19.18 -0.89
CA GLY A 48 7.17 -20.08 -0.76
C GLY A 48 6.53 -20.13 0.65
N ASP A 49 6.96 -19.28 1.58
CA ASP A 49 6.44 -19.19 2.95
C ASP A 49 4.98 -18.71 3.00
N ILE A 50 4.59 -17.85 2.05
CA ILE A 50 3.21 -17.44 1.83
C ILE A 50 2.73 -17.71 0.40
N GLU A 51 1.43 -17.88 0.26
CA GLU A 51 0.75 -17.79 -1.02
C GLU A 51 -0.13 -16.55 -1.05
N VAL A 52 0.06 -15.73 -2.08
CA VAL A 52 -0.69 -14.50 -2.30
C VAL A 52 -1.51 -14.63 -3.57
N LYS A 53 -2.81 -14.34 -3.48
CA LYS A 53 -3.71 -14.23 -4.63
C LYS A 53 -4.36 -12.86 -4.61
N PHE A 54 -4.32 -12.15 -5.74
CA PHE A 54 -5.12 -10.96 -5.96
C PHE A 54 -6.36 -11.32 -6.77
N ILE A 55 -7.53 -10.89 -6.29
CA ILE A 55 -8.79 -11.00 -7.02
C ILE A 55 -9.35 -9.58 -7.13
N PRO A 56 -9.28 -8.92 -8.30
CA PRO A 56 -10.01 -7.68 -8.51
C PRO A 56 -11.52 -7.97 -8.41
N MET A 57 -12.28 -7.01 -7.88
CA MET A 57 -13.75 -7.02 -7.97
C MET A 57 -14.22 -6.20 -9.16
N ASN A 58 -13.50 -5.11 -9.43
CA ASN A 58 -13.66 -4.18 -10.54
C ASN A 58 -12.45 -3.22 -10.54
N SER A 59 -12.51 -2.19 -11.38
CA SER A 59 -11.55 -1.08 -11.51
C SER A 59 -11.24 -0.32 -10.21
N GLU A 60 -12.11 -0.39 -9.20
CA GLU A 60 -11.99 0.38 -7.95
C GLU A 60 -11.45 -0.42 -6.75
N LYS A 61 -11.70 -1.73 -6.72
CA LYS A 61 -11.63 -2.55 -5.50
C LYS A 61 -11.14 -3.97 -5.81
N GLY A 62 -10.40 -4.54 -4.88
CA GLY A 62 -10.00 -5.95 -4.94
C GLY A 62 -9.87 -6.58 -3.56
N THR A 63 -9.59 -7.88 -3.55
CA THR A 63 -9.22 -8.62 -2.34
C THR A 63 -7.86 -9.29 -2.55
N VAL A 64 -6.91 -8.97 -1.68
CA VAL A 64 -5.67 -9.71 -1.53
C VAL A 64 -5.91 -10.82 -0.51
N ILE A 65 -5.63 -12.06 -0.90
CA ILE A 65 -5.73 -13.25 -0.07
C ILE A 65 -4.31 -13.70 0.24
N ILE A 66 -3.94 -13.74 1.51
CA ILE A 66 -2.62 -14.18 1.99
C ILE A 66 -2.82 -15.45 2.81
N THR A 67 -2.13 -16.53 2.42
CA THR A 67 -2.14 -17.82 3.11
C THR A 67 -0.74 -18.10 3.63
N ASN A 68 -0.59 -18.25 4.95
CA ASN A 68 0.66 -18.71 5.55
C ASN A 68 0.79 -20.23 5.33
N LYS A 69 1.85 -20.66 4.63
CA LYS A 69 2.17 -22.07 4.36
C LYS A 69 3.04 -22.70 5.45
N THR A 70 3.58 -21.90 6.34
CA THR A 70 4.42 -22.34 7.46
C THR A 70 3.59 -22.72 8.69
N LYS A 71 4.21 -23.49 9.58
CA LYS A 71 3.69 -23.83 10.91
C LYS A 71 4.00 -22.78 11.97
N LYS A 72 4.66 -21.69 11.62
CA LYS A 72 5.04 -20.59 12.53
C LYS A 72 4.10 -19.40 12.33
N LYS A 73 3.95 -18.60 13.38
CA LYS A 73 3.31 -17.29 13.27
C LYS A 73 4.32 -16.34 12.63
N MET A 74 3.96 -15.72 11.53
CA MET A 74 4.82 -14.78 10.80
C MET A 74 4.22 -13.38 10.75
N ARG A 75 5.07 -12.39 10.55
CA ARG A 75 4.68 -11.00 10.29
C ARG A 75 5.14 -10.62 8.90
N VAL A 76 4.20 -10.41 8.00
CA VAL A 76 4.49 -9.99 6.63
C VAL A 76 4.52 -8.46 6.59
N GLU A 77 5.61 -7.86 6.11
CA GLU A 77 5.64 -6.44 5.76
C GLU A 77 5.00 -6.26 4.38
N LEU A 78 3.93 -5.45 4.32
CA LEU A 78 3.20 -5.21 3.07
C LEU A 78 3.77 -3.98 2.34
N PRO A 79 3.99 -4.06 1.01
CA PRO A 79 4.56 -2.97 0.24
C PRO A 79 3.63 -1.75 0.20
N ALA A 80 4.20 -0.56 0.08
CA ALA A 80 3.40 0.68 -0.04
C ALA A 80 2.44 0.68 -1.25
N ALA A 81 2.86 0.06 -2.35
CA ALA A 81 2.09 -0.06 -3.60
C ALA A 81 2.45 -1.35 -4.36
N PHE A 82 1.48 -1.89 -5.10
CA PHE A 82 1.61 -3.11 -5.92
C PHE A 82 0.79 -2.98 -7.21
N ALA A 83 1.06 -3.86 -8.17
CA ALA A 83 0.24 -4.05 -9.36
C ALA A 83 -0.35 -5.46 -9.37
N GLY A 84 -1.66 -5.60 -9.62
CA GLY A 84 -2.25 -6.84 -10.10
C GLY A 84 -2.11 -6.90 -11.61
N VAL A 85 -1.52 -7.97 -12.15
CA VAL A 85 -1.34 -8.19 -13.59
C VAL A 85 -2.13 -9.45 -14.00
N PRO A 86 -2.97 -9.41 -15.06
CA PRO A 86 -3.67 -10.61 -15.50
C PRO A 86 -2.66 -11.61 -16.09
N LEU A 87 -2.82 -12.91 -15.80
CA LEU A 87 -1.94 -13.94 -16.34
C LEU A 87 -2.04 -14.01 -17.86
N ALA A 88 -0.90 -14.10 -18.55
CA ALA A 88 -0.79 -13.95 -20.01
C ALA A 88 -1.66 -14.91 -20.85
N GLN A 89 -2.08 -16.05 -20.29
CA GLN A 89 -3.01 -16.99 -20.94
C GLN A 89 -4.48 -16.49 -20.94
N PHE A 90 -4.83 -15.57 -20.04
CA PHE A 90 -6.17 -15.02 -19.84
C PHE A 90 -6.26 -13.50 -20.12
N GLY A 91 -5.17 -12.76 -19.97
CA GLY A 91 -5.05 -11.35 -20.37
C GLY A 91 -4.78 -11.22 -21.87
N GLY A 92 -5.82 -11.36 -22.69
CA GLY A 92 -5.71 -11.48 -24.15
C GLY A 92 -4.93 -10.34 -24.84
N GLY A 93 -3.70 -10.62 -25.25
CA GLY A 93 -2.93 -9.79 -26.19
C GLY A 93 -2.67 -8.35 -25.75
N GLY A 94 -1.87 -8.15 -24.69
CA GLY A 94 -1.54 -6.79 -24.22
C GLY A 94 -0.19 -6.57 -23.52
N PHE A 95 0.57 -7.60 -23.15
CA PHE A 95 1.85 -7.43 -22.44
C PHE A 95 2.94 -8.39 -22.95
N GLY A 96 3.94 -7.84 -23.66
CA GLY A 96 5.13 -8.57 -24.12
C GLY A 96 5.42 -8.40 -25.61
N GLY A 97 5.95 -7.24 -26.00
CA GLY A 97 6.22 -6.93 -27.42
C GLY A 97 7.31 -5.89 -27.69
N ASN A 98 8.22 -5.63 -26.75
CA ASN A 98 9.33 -4.69 -26.94
C ASN A 98 10.70 -5.32 -26.67
N ASN A 99 11.00 -6.45 -27.33
CA ASN A 99 12.36 -6.79 -27.75
C ASN A 99 12.33 -7.85 -28.88
N GLY A 100 12.97 -7.59 -30.01
CA GLY A 100 13.33 -8.64 -30.99
C GLY A 100 12.66 -8.61 -32.37
N GLY A 101 13.13 -7.72 -33.26
CA GLY A 101 13.21 -7.99 -34.72
C GLY A 101 12.00 -7.62 -35.59
N GLY A 102 12.14 -6.56 -36.39
CA GLY A 102 11.13 -6.21 -37.40
C GLY A 102 11.29 -4.84 -38.04
N PHE A 103 12.38 -4.57 -38.76
CA PHE A 103 12.40 -3.43 -39.70
C PHE A 103 11.42 -3.73 -40.85
N GLY A 104 10.28 -3.04 -40.90
CA GLY A 104 9.26 -3.31 -41.91
C GLY A 104 8.12 -2.29 -41.98
N ASN A 105 8.22 -1.40 -42.95
CA ASN A 105 7.10 -0.74 -43.65
C ASN A 105 6.26 0.35 -42.93
N GLN A 106 6.72 1.58 -43.11
CA GLN A 106 5.96 2.74 -43.62
C GLN A 106 4.50 2.47 -44.08
N GLY A 107 3.52 3.14 -43.46
CA GLY A 107 2.13 3.21 -43.97
C GLY A 107 1.12 3.74 -42.96
N GLY A 108 0.51 4.91 -43.22
CA GLY A 108 -0.30 5.67 -42.27
C GLY A 108 -1.59 5.03 -41.76
N GLY A 109 -2.06 5.53 -40.61
CA GLY A 109 -3.35 5.18 -40.01
C GLY A 109 -3.57 5.87 -38.66
N PHE A 110 -4.47 6.86 -38.60
CA PHE A 110 -5.03 7.36 -37.34
C PHE A 110 -6.13 6.39 -36.84
N GLY A 111 -6.34 6.35 -35.53
CA GLY A 111 -7.51 5.70 -34.92
C GLY A 111 -7.23 4.29 -34.41
N GLY A 112 -7.31 4.12 -33.08
CA GLY A 112 -7.00 2.85 -32.43
C GLY A 112 -8.17 1.86 -32.46
N GLN A 113 -7.86 0.59 -32.67
CA GLN A 113 -8.63 -0.54 -32.17
C GLN A 113 -7.69 -1.75 -32.07
N GLY A 114 -7.14 -2.02 -30.88
CA GLY A 114 -6.11 -3.04 -30.69
C GLY A 114 -6.09 -3.59 -29.27
N GLY A 115 -6.45 -4.88 -29.15
CA GLY A 115 -6.35 -5.65 -27.92
C GLY A 115 -7.61 -5.59 -27.04
N GLY A 116 -8.45 -6.64 -27.10
CA GLY A 116 -9.38 -6.99 -26.03
C GLY A 116 -8.63 -7.58 -24.84
N GLY A 117 -7.71 -6.78 -24.29
CA GLY A 117 -6.79 -7.15 -23.24
C GLY A 117 -7.29 -6.64 -21.91
N ASN A 118 -7.42 -7.56 -20.96
CA ASN A 118 -7.72 -7.20 -19.59
C ASN A 118 -6.54 -6.39 -18.97
N GLN A 119 -6.83 -5.41 -18.12
CA GLN A 119 -5.85 -4.43 -17.65
C GLN A 119 -5.25 -4.73 -16.29
N GLY A 120 -4.08 -4.13 -16.02
CA GLY A 120 -3.49 -4.14 -14.69
C GLY A 120 -4.14 -3.16 -13.73
N VAL A 121 -4.15 -3.54 -12.45
CA VAL A 121 -4.77 -2.77 -11.35
C VAL A 121 -3.70 -2.32 -10.36
N GLY A 122 -3.56 -1.02 -10.17
CA GLY A 122 -2.62 -0.43 -9.21
C GLY A 122 -3.29 -0.28 -7.85
N GLY A 123 -2.73 -0.92 -6.83
CA GLY A 123 -3.24 -0.87 -5.46
C GLY A 123 -2.19 -0.43 -4.45
N GLY A 124 -2.63 -0.05 -3.26
CA GLY A 124 -1.76 0.29 -2.13
C GLY A 124 -2.25 -0.33 -0.84
N PHE A 125 -1.33 -0.75 0.02
CA PHE A 125 -1.64 -1.23 1.36
C PHE A 125 -1.52 -0.10 2.38
N GLY A 126 -2.44 -0.05 3.34
CA GLY A 126 -2.31 0.79 4.54
C GLY A 126 -3.18 2.04 4.57
N GLY A 127 -4.49 1.88 4.32
CA GLY A 127 -5.53 2.84 4.68
C GLY A 127 -6.45 2.29 5.76
N ASN A 128 -7.35 3.14 6.26
CA ASN A 128 -8.18 2.89 7.45
C ASN A 128 -9.33 1.87 7.22
N GLN A 129 -9.06 0.80 6.46
CA GLN A 129 -10.04 -0.18 5.97
C GLN A 129 -9.55 -1.63 6.10
N GLY A 130 -8.63 -1.90 7.04
CA GLY A 130 -8.09 -3.21 7.37
C GLY A 130 -8.43 -3.64 8.81
N GLY A 131 -9.68 -4.05 9.07
CA GLY A 131 -10.12 -4.31 10.44
C GLY A 131 -11.48 -5.00 10.60
N GLY A 132 -11.91 -5.81 9.63
CA GLY A 132 -13.13 -6.63 9.73
C GLY A 132 -12.98 -7.83 10.67
N GLY A 133 -12.44 -7.61 11.88
CA GLY A 133 -12.35 -8.60 12.95
C GLY A 133 -13.48 -8.37 13.96
N PHE A 134 -14.15 -9.45 14.37
CA PHE A 134 -15.12 -9.40 15.46
C PHE A 134 -14.44 -8.97 16.78
N GLY A 135 -14.80 -7.80 17.29
CA GLY A 135 -14.28 -7.26 18.54
C GLY A 135 -14.66 -5.79 18.70
N GLY A 136 -15.73 -5.51 19.45
CA GLY A 136 -16.25 -4.15 19.60
C GLY A 136 -15.55 -3.33 20.68
N GLY A 137 -15.67 -2.01 20.56
CA GLY A 137 -15.49 -1.06 21.66
C GLY A 137 -14.14 -0.33 21.72
N GLY A 138 -14.21 0.97 22.04
CA GLY A 138 -13.05 1.80 22.42
C GLY A 138 -12.53 2.69 21.28
N GLY A 139 -12.60 4.00 21.49
CA GLY A 139 -11.95 4.97 20.60
C GLY A 139 -10.45 5.09 20.86
N GLY A 140 -9.72 5.65 19.89
CA GLY A 140 -8.29 5.94 20.01
C GLY A 140 -7.88 7.06 19.06
N PHE A 141 -7.27 8.11 19.59
CA PHE A 141 -6.77 9.24 18.82
C PHE A 141 -5.49 8.86 18.04
N GLY A 142 -5.33 9.48 16.87
CA GLY A 142 -4.05 9.59 16.16
C GLY A 142 -3.65 8.36 15.36
N ASN A 143 -3.73 8.46 14.03
CA ASN A 143 -2.97 7.59 13.14
C ASN A 143 -2.33 8.40 12.02
N GLN A 144 -1.22 9.07 12.35
CA GLN A 144 -0.24 9.53 11.38
C GLN A 144 0.74 8.38 11.13
N GLY A 145 0.32 7.39 10.35
CA GLY A 145 1.09 6.20 9.96
C GLY A 145 1.09 6.04 8.46
N GLY A 146 2.26 5.84 7.86
CA GLY A 146 2.41 5.69 6.40
C GLY A 146 1.76 4.40 5.88
N GLY A 147 1.29 4.44 4.63
CA GLY A 147 0.78 3.26 3.93
C GLY A 147 1.88 2.21 3.69
N GLY A 148 1.96 1.24 4.60
CA GLY A 148 2.94 0.15 4.62
C GLY A 148 2.81 -0.50 5.99
N GLY A 149 2.14 -1.66 6.04
CA GLY A 149 1.61 -2.21 7.28
C GLY A 149 2.07 -3.64 7.52
N PHE A 150 2.47 -3.93 8.76
CA PHE A 150 2.76 -5.29 9.18
C PHE A 150 1.48 -6.10 9.38
N PHE A 151 1.43 -7.28 8.78
CA PHE A 151 0.27 -8.17 8.83
C PHE A 151 0.65 -9.51 9.48
N ASN A 152 0.06 -9.81 10.65
CA ASN A 152 0.35 -11.02 11.41
C ASN A 152 -0.49 -12.19 10.88
N VAL A 153 0.11 -13.09 10.10
CA VAL A 153 -0.55 -14.28 9.55
C VAL A 153 -0.31 -15.48 10.46
N MET A 154 -1.38 -16.03 11.04
CA MET A 154 -1.31 -17.22 11.89
C MET A 154 -0.91 -18.46 11.08
N PRO A 155 -0.27 -19.47 11.72
CA PRO A 155 0.09 -20.74 11.07
C PRO A 155 -1.07 -21.34 10.29
N GLU A 156 -0.83 -21.77 9.05
CA GLU A 156 -1.82 -22.49 8.22
C GLU A 156 -3.18 -21.76 8.06
N LYS A 157 -3.21 -20.42 8.24
CA LYS A 157 -4.41 -19.59 8.09
C LYS A 157 -4.38 -18.74 6.83
N VAL A 158 -5.57 -18.59 6.26
CA VAL A 158 -5.90 -17.64 5.19
C VAL A 158 -6.42 -16.35 5.82
N GLN A 159 -5.87 -15.21 5.41
CA GLN A 159 -6.37 -13.88 5.73
C GLN A 159 -6.70 -13.12 4.44
N ARG A 160 -7.68 -12.22 4.52
CA ARG A 160 -8.20 -11.46 3.38
C ARG A 160 -8.14 -9.97 3.68
N ILE A 161 -7.50 -9.21 2.82
CA ILE A 161 -7.36 -7.76 2.89
C ILE A 161 -8.16 -7.17 1.73
N LYS A 162 -9.10 -6.27 2.03
CA LYS A 162 -9.75 -5.46 0.99
C LYS A 162 -8.85 -4.29 0.65
N VAL A 163 -8.69 -4.02 -0.64
CA VAL A 163 -7.81 -2.98 -1.16
C VAL A 163 -8.59 -2.10 -2.13
N GLN A 164 -8.29 -0.80 -2.11
CA GLN A 164 -8.70 0.11 -3.19
C GLN A 164 -7.66 0.03 -4.31
N GLY A 165 -8.14 0.18 -5.55
CA GLY A 165 -7.32 0.13 -6.75
C GLY A 165 -7.76 1.15 -7.79
N VAL A 166 -6.92 1.28 -8.81
CA VAL A 166 -7.17 2.05 -10.04
C VAL A 166 -6.73 1.24 -11.24
N CYS A 167 -7.45 1.40 -12.34
CA CYS A 167 -7.03 1.02 -13.68
C CYS A 167 -5.71 1.71 -14.03
N LEU A 168 -4.65 0.94 -14.30
CA LEU A 168 -3.36 1.52 -14.68
C LEU A 168 -3.31 1.93 -16.16
N ASP A 169 -4.15 1.33 -17.02
CA ASP A 169 -4.13 1.59 -18.45
C ASP A 169 -5.48 2.05 -18.98
N HIS A 170 -5.50 3.26 -19.54
CA HIS A 170 -6.70 3.81 -20.17
C HIS A 170 -7.05 3.05 -21.45
N GLY A 171 -8.35 2.76 -21.62
CA GLY A 171 -8.91 2.18 -22.85
C GLY A 171 -8.97 0.66 -22.90
N LEU A 172 -8.37 -0.03 -21.92
CA LEU A 172 -8.53 -1.47 -21.73
C LEU A 172 -9.79 -1.82 -20.92
N GLU A 173 -10.24 -3.07 -21.00
CA GLU A 173 -11.44 -3.57 -20.32
C GLU A 173 -11.29 -3.56 -18.79
N ASP A 174 -12.40 -3.30 -18.08
CA ASP A 174 -12.42 -3.30 -16.61
C ASP A 174 -12.05 -4.70 -16.06
N PRO A 175 -11.29 -4.76 -14.94
CA PRO A 175 -10.68 -6.00 -14.47
C PRO A 175 -11.70 -7.02 -13.95
N ASP A 176 -11.80 -8.17 -14.63
CA ASP A 176 -12.73 -9.26 -14.32
C ASP A 176 -12.24 -10.15 -13.13
N PRO A 177 -13.09 -10.40 -12.10
CA PRO A 177 -12.78 -11.31 -10.98
C PRO A 177 -12.52 -12.78 -11.37
N GLN A 178 -12.99 -13.23 -12.54
CA GLN A 178 -12.82 -14.59 -13.06
C GLN A 178 -11.46 -14.79 -13.74
N ILE A 179 -10.82 -13.70 -14.18
CA ILE A 179 -9.48 -13.77 -14.78
C ILE A 179 -8.45 -13.91 -13.65
N PRO A 180 -7.51 -14.87 -13.73
CA PRO A 180 -6.44 -14.98 -12.73
C PRO A 180 -5.48 -13.80 -12.80
N TYR A 181 -5.24 -13.15 -11.65
CA TYR A 181 -4.27 -12.08 -11.49
C TYR A 181 -3.08 -12.48 -10.60
N GLU A 182 -1.89 -12.06 -11.01
CA GLU A 182 -0.64 -12.16 -10.24
C GLU A 182 -0.36 -10.81 -9.55
N LEU A 183 0.02 -10.83 -8.27
CA LEU A 183 0.38 -9.61 -7.54
C LEU A 183 1.89 -9.39 -7.66
N LYS A 184 2.30 -8.27 -8.25
CA LYS A 184 3.69 -7.87 -8.50
C LYS A 184 4.07 -6.56 -7.81
N PRO A 185 5.36 -6.31 -7.56
CA PRO A 185 5.84 -4.97 -7.20
C PRO A 185 5.40 -3.97 -8.28
N ILE A 186 4.94 -2.77 -7.89
CA ILE A 186 4.45 -1.77 -8.85
C ILE A 186 5.48 -1.41 -9.94
N GLY A 187 6.78 -1.40 -9.58
CA GLY A 187 7.88 -1.17 -10.52
C GLY A 187 8.07 -2.25 -11.58
N ALA A 188 7.57 -3.48 -11.36
CA ALA A 188 7.57 -4.54 -12.37
C ALA A 188 6.43 -4.38 -13.40
N TYR A 189 5.51 -3.43 -13.17
CA TYR A 189 4.46 -3.05 -14.12
C TYR A 189 4.78 -1.73 -14.82
N THR A 190 5.20 -0.72 -14.05
CA THR A 190 5.48 0.62 -14.57
C THR A 190 6.55 1.34 -13.77
N GLU A 191 7.50 1.93 -14.51
CA GLU A 191 8.58 2.78 -13.97
C GLU A 191 8.22 4.27 -14.01
N LYS A 192 6.98 4.62 -14.39
CA LYS A 192 6.55 6.02 -14.55
C LYS A 192 6.61 6.77 -13.20
N PRO A 193 7.23 7.96 -13.16
CA PRO A 193 7.48 8.67 -11.90
C PRO A 193 6.17 9.05 -11.21
N GLY A 194 6.09 8.75 -9.91
CA GLY A 194 4.93 9.04 -9.08
C GLY A 194 3.81 8.01 -9.09
N VAL A 195 3.74 7.04 -10.02
CA VAL A 195 2.62 6.06 -10.03
C VAL A 195 2.59 5.24 -8.73
N ALA A 196 3.75 4.77 -8.26
CA ALA A 196 3.87 4.08 -6.98
C ALA A 196 3.40 4.92 -5.78
N ASP A 197 3.77 6.20 -5.74
CA ASP A 197 3.39 7.13 -4.67
C ASP A 197 1.89 7.49 -4.72
N LEU A 198 1.31 7.55 -5.92
CA LEU A 198 -0.13 7.72 -6.14
C LEU A 198 -0.94 6.51 -5.64
N CYS A 199 -0.52 5.30 -5.99
CA CYS A 199 -1.15 4.06 -5.50
C CYS A 199 -1.06 3.95 -3.97
N HIS A 200 0.05 4.40 -3.36
CA HIS A 200 0.18 4.53 -1.90
C HIS A 200 -0.76 5.59 -1.31
N MET A 201 -0.95 6.75 -1.97
CA MET A 201 -1.91 7.78 -1.53
C MET A 201 -3.36 7.30 -1.57
N LEU A 202 -3.73 6.54 -2.60
CA LEU A 202 -5.02 5.86 -2.69
C LEU A 202 -5.18 4.79 -1.61
N GLY A 203 -4.17 3.91 -1.49
CA GLY A 203 -4.12 2.84 -0.50
C GLY A 203 -4.30 3.38 0.92
N SER A 204 -3.65 4.49 1.24
CA SER A 204 -3.73 5.17 2.55
C SER A 204 -4.97 6.05 2.77
N GLY A 205 -5.87 6.18 1.79
CA GLY A 205 -7.05 7.04 1.89
C GLY A 205 -6.72 8.55 1.90
N GLN A 206 -5.49 8.94 1.56
CA GLN A 206 -5.15 10.35 1.28
C GLN A 206 -5.78 10.85 -0.02
N LEU A 207 -6.20 9.94 -0.90
CA LEU A 207 -6.81 10.22 -2.19
C LEU A 207 -8.04 9.34 -2.42
N ASN A 208 -9.12 9.92 -2.94
CA ASN A 208 -10.31 9.18 -3.35
C ASN A 208 -10.07 8.47 -4.69
N GLN A 209 -10.73 7.33 -4.90
CA GLN A 209 -10.53 6.48 -6.09
C GLN A 209 -10.69 7.26 -7.40
N ARG A 210 -11.73 8.08 -7.54
CA ARG A 210 -12.04 8.79 -8.79
C ARG A 210 -10.95 9.79 -9.19
N SER A 211 -10.43 10.54 -8.21
CA SER A 211 -9.31 11.45 -8.41
C SER A 211 -7.98 10.70 -8.61
N ALA A 212 -7.81 9.55 -7.96
CA ALA A 212 -6.68 8.65 -8.21
C ALA A 212 -6.71 8.09 -9.64
N GLN A 213 -7.89 7.76 -10.17
CA GLN A 213 -8.05 7.20 -11.51
C GLN A 213 -7.64 8.18 -12.61
N ALA A 214 -8.07 9.44 -12.49
CA ALA A 214 -7.65 10.51 -13.40
C ALA A 214 -6.14 10.76 -13.31
N ALA A 215 -5.58 10.80 -12.10
CA ALA A 215 -4.14 10.97 -11.89
C ALA A 215 -3.31 9.77 -12.41
N ALA A 216 -3.83 8.54 -12.30
CA ALA A 216 -3.16 7.33 -12.78
C ALA A 216 -3.04 7.35 -14.30
N TRP A 217 -4.11 7.66 -15.02
CA TRP A 217 -4.09 7.79 -16.49
C TRP A 217 -3.23 8.97 -16.97
N HIS A 218 -3.18 10.08 -16.23
CA HIS A 218 -2.24 11.18 -16.51
C HIS A 218 -0.78 10.73 -16.37
N LEU A 219 -0.42 10.08 -15.25
CA LEU A 219 0.97 9.67 -14.97
C LEU A 219 1.44 8.49 -15.82
N ASN A 220 0.59 7.47 -16.01
CA ASN A 220 0.97 6.22 -16.63
C ASN A 220 0.81 6.25 -18.16
N ASN A 221 -0.33 6.74 -18.65
CA ASN A 221 -0.67 6.78 -20.08
C ASN A 221 -0.38 8.14 -20.74
N GLY A 222 -0.07 9.18 -19.96
CA GLY A 222 0.31 10.50 -20.48
C GLY A 222 -0.86 11.38 -20.91
N MET A 223 -2.11 11.02 -20.56
CA MET A 223 -3.30 11.82 -20.91
C MET A 223 -3.19 13.24 -20.36
N SER A 224 -3.52 14.24 -21.17
CA SER A 224 -3.61 15.63 -20.74
C SER A 224 -4.83 15.84 -19.83
N TRP A 225 -4.77 16.88 -19.00
CA TRP A 225 -5.90 17.28 -18.16
C TRP A 225 -7.11 17.76 -18.98
N GLU A 226 -6.90 18.20 -20.22
CA GLU A 226 -7.96 18.56 -21.16
C GLU A 226 -8.68 17.32 -21.70
N GLU A 227 -7.95 16.29 -22.13
CA GLU A 227 -8.54 15.01 -22.53
C GLU A 227 -9.32 14.36 -21.38
N LEU A 228 -8.78 14.40 -20.16
CA LEU A 228 -9.47 13.91 -18.95
C LEU A 228 -10.73 14.74 -18.62
N ALA A 229 -10.71 16.05 -18.86
CA ALA A 229 -11.89 16.93 -18.70
C ALA A 229 -12.95 16.75 -19.80
N ASN A 230 -12.52 16.37 -21.01
CA ASN A 230 -13.40 16.16 -22.15
C ASN A 230 -13.95 14.71 -22.25
N LYS A 231 -13.38 13.75 -21.51
CA LYS A 231 -13.92 12.39 -21.42
C LYS A 231 -15.38 12.39 -20.92
N ARG A 232 -16.21 11.57 -21.55
CA ARG A 232 -17.63 11.37 -21.20
C ARG A 232 -17.90 9.92 -20.79
N ILE A 233 -19.05 9.73 -20.15
CA ILE A 233 -19.72 8.45 -19.97
C ILE A 233 -20.91 8.49 -20.93
N GLU A 234 -20.87 7.65 -21.96
CA GLU A 234 -21.97 7.42 -22.88
C GLU A 234 -23.03 6.57 -22.16
N HIS A 235 -24.28 7.04 -22.15
CA HIS A 235 -25.40 6.29 -21.58
C HIS A 235 -26.22 5.68 -22.70
N LEU A 236 -26.68 4.43 -22.54
CA LEU A 236 -27.56 3.76 -23.51
C LEU A 236 -28.84 4.55 -23.82
N ILE A 237 -29.29 5.38 -22.85
CA ILE A 237 -30.43 6.28 -22.96
C ILE A 237 -30.13 7.53 -22.11
N GLY A 238 -30.14 8.72 -22.72
CA GLY A 238 -29.96 10.01 -22.03
C GLY A 238 -28.79 10.84 -22.57
N ASP A 239 -28.51 11.97 -21.91
CA ASP A 239 -27.37 12.82 -22.24
C ASP A 239 -26.06 12.27 -21.66
N ASP A 240 -24.97 12.41 -22.41
CA ASP A 240 -23.61 12.08 -21.97
C ASP A 240 -23.21 12.88 -20.72
N THR A 241 -22.70 12.20 -19.69
CA THR A 241 -22.21 12.86 -18.48
C THR A 241 -20.68 13.00 -18.48
N PRO A 242 -20.10 14.04 -17.85
CA PRO A 242 -18.66 14.14 -17.67
C PRO A 242 -18.11 12.93 -16.91
N TYR A 243 -17.07 12.29 -17.44
CA TYR A 243 -16.47 11.13 -16.76
C TYR A 243 -15.85 11.52 -15.43
N PHE A 244 -15.22 12.70 -15.35
CA PHE A 244 -14.75 13.32 -14.11
C PHE A 244 -15.38 14.70 -13.92
N SER A 245 -15.69 15.04 -12.67
CA SER A 245 -16.07 16.39 -12.27
C SER A 245 -14.85 17.32 -12.22
N ARG A 246 -15.09 18.63 -12.31
CA ARG A 246 -14.02 19.65 -12.18
C ARG A 246 -13.28 19.56 -10.84
N GLN A 247 -13.96 19.16 -9.77
CA GLN A 247 -13.37 19.01 -8.44
C GLN A 247 -12.43 17.79 -8.37
N GLU A 248 -12.86 16.64 -8.91
CA GLU A 248 -12.02 15.44 -9.00
C GLU A 248 -10.75 15.70 -9.81
N LEU A 249 -10.85 16.42 -10.94
CA LEU A 249 -9.69 16.79 -11.76
C LEU A 249 -8.73 17.74 -11.05
N GLN A 250 -9.23 18.73 -10.28
CA GLN A 250 -8.38 19.60 -9.46
C GLN A 250 -7.65 18.85 -8.34
N ILE A 251 -8.29 17.84 -7.75
CA ILE A 251 -7.67 16.97 -6.74
C ILE A 251 -6.63 16.06 -7.40
N ALA A 252 -6.97 15.45 -8.53
CA ALA A 252 -6.09 14.60 -9.33
C ALA A 252 -4.82 15.33 -9.77
N TYR A 253 -4.93 16.57 -10.24
CA TYR A 253 -3.80 17.42 -10.60
C TYR A 253 -2.82 17.57 -9.44
N ARG A 254 -3.30 18.01 -8.27
CA ARG A 254 -2.44 18.19 -7.08
C ARG A 254 -1.84 16.87 -6.62
N ALA A 255 -2.61 15.78 -6.68
CA ALA A 255 -2.13 14.46 -6.28
C ALA A 255 -1.02 13.94 -7.21
N ALA A 256 -1.14 14.15 -8.52
CA ALA A 256 -0.12 13.77 -9.49
C ALA A 256 1.20 14.52 -9.27
N GLU A 257 1.15 15.84 -9.00
CA GLU A 257 2.36 16.62 -8.70
C GLU A 257 2.99 16.20 -7.36
N VAL A 258 2.20 16.06 -6.29
CA VAL A 258 2.70 15.56 -4.99
C VAL A 258 3.32 14.16 -5.13
N ALA A 259 2.76 13.30 -5.98
CA ALA A 259 3.30 11.97 -6.23
C ALA A 259 4.65 12.03 -6.99
N LYS A 260 4.79 12.90 -8.00
CA LYS A 260 6.07 13.17 -8.69
C LYS A 260 7.13 13.72 -7.72
N GLU A 261 6.75 14.68 -6.86
CA GLU A 261 7.64 15.27 -5.85
C GLU A 261 8.14 14.22 -4.84
N ARG A 262 7.23 13.40 -4.29
CA ARG A 262 7.57 12.29 -3.38
C ARG A 262 8.52 11.30 -4.06
N HIS A 263 8.21 10.88 -5.30
CA HIS A 263 9.07 10.02 -6.08
C HIS A 263 10.49 10.59 -6.25
N ALA A 264 10.59 11.85 -6.69
CA ALA A 264 11.88 12.53 -6.88
C ALA A 264 12.67 12.71 -5.57
N ALA A 265 12.00 12.93 -4.44
CA ALA A 265 12.63 13.02 -3.12
C ALA A 265 13.19 11.66 -2.68
N ARG A 266 12.45 10.55 -2.87
CA ARG A 266 12.92 9.19 -2.60
C ARG A 266 14.12 8.83 -3.47
N GLU A 267 14.09 9.17 -4.76
CA GLU A 267 15.19 8.91 -5.69
C GLU A 267 16.48 9.65 -5.29
N LYS A 268 16.36 10.91 -4.86
CA LYS A 268 17.49 11.67 -4.29
C LYS A 268 18.03 11.00 -3.02
N ALA A 269 17.15 10.58 -2.11
CA ALA A 269 17.53 9.92 -0.86
C ALA A 269 18.15 8.51 -1.07
N ASN A 270 17.74 7.81 -2.12
CA ASN A 270 18.34 6.52 -2.52
C ASN A 270 19.75 6.74 -3.10
N LYS A 271 19.91 7.75 -3.97
CA LYS A 271 21.21 8.15 -4.53
C LYS A 271 22.18 8.65 -3.46
N SER A 272 21.72 9.36 -2.42
CA SER A 272 22.57 9.80 -1.31
C SER A 272 22.95 8.69 -0.32
N LYS A 273 22.28 7.51 -0.37
CA LYS A 273 22.66 6.33 0.42
C LYS A 273 23.67 5.40 -0.26
N LYS A 274 23.83 5.52 -1.59
CA LYS A 274 24.76 4.71 -2.40
C LYS A 274 26.24 5.18 -2.53
N PRO A 275 26.72 6.34 -2.04
CA PRO A 275 28.07 6.82 -2.39
C PRO A 275 29.16 6.58 -1.32
N THR A 276 29.42 5.33 -0.90
CA THR A 276 30.69 4.97 -0.19
C THR A 276 31.13 3.49 -0.35
N GLU A 277 31.21 2.96 -1.58
CA GLU A 277 31.95 1.69 -1.83
C GLU A 277 33.03 1.78 -2.92
N SER A 278 32.97 2.78 -3.83
CA SER A 278 33.93 2.91 -4.94
C SER A 278 35.18 3.76 -4.63
N LEU A 279 35.31 4.31 -3.41
CA LEU A 279 36.38 5.25 -3.03
C LEU A 279 37.50 4.62 -2.17
N SER A 280 37.41 3.34 -1.82
CA SER A 280 38.43 2.59 -1.09
C SER A 280 39.42 1.81 -1.98
N LEU A 281 39.17 1.73 -3.29
CA LEU A 281 39.99 0.97 -4.26
C LEU A 281 41.04 1.81 -5.02
N LEU A 282 41.19 3.10 -4.70
CA LEU A 282 42.14 4.02 -5.36
C LEU A 282 43.22 4.59 -4.42
N SER A 283 43.41 3.97 -3.25
CA SER A 283 44.37 4.39 -2.22
C SER A 283 45.36 3.28 -1.84
N ALA A 284 45.57 2.31 -2.75
CA ALA A 284 46.34 1.10 -2.50
C ALA A 284 47.26 0.71 -3.70
N GLU A 285 47.95 1.71 -4.26
CA GLU A 285 49.12 1.57 -5.13
C GLU A 285 50.21 2.56 -4.68
#